data_AF-A0A842SHY8-F1
#
_entry.id   AF-A0A842SHY8-F1
#
_cell.length_a   1.000
_cell.length_b   1.000
_cell.length_c   1.000
_cell.angle_alpha   90.00
_cell.angle_beta   90.00
_cell.angle_gamma   90.00
#
_symmetry.space_group_name_H-M   'P 1'
#
loop_
_entity.id
_entity.type
_entity.pdbx_description
1 polymer ?
#
loop_
_entity_poly.entity_id
_entity_poly.type
_entity_poly.pdbx_seq_one_letter_code
_entity_poly.pdbx_strand_id
1 'polypeptide(L)'
;MFNFISRLKNTAIFQGNLNKRGYFEGWYFKQVGNFGNNKLAFIPGISLSGVDDHSFIQVYDGSSGYSKYIKFELEEFLPKKDPFSIEIGNCCFKLTGIEIDIPEMDIVGSLKYSKHSLYKSRWFEHGIMGWYGFVPFLETYHGLISMNHNVDGKMNIGGTDHVFNGGKGYIEKDWGHSFPSSWIWMQSNSFSKTRTSLMVSVAVIPWLRSSFVGHIAVLLIDDEIINFSTYRGGKITSLVYREDGVSLIVETGIYSLKINAIRGDSAVLHSPLKGEMKGRTIESLSGILEVSLICKKGDKQVFSDIGQNAGLEIMDENKDLGRRLGFKSVSDA
;
A
#
# COMPACT_ATOMS: atom_id res chain seq x y z
N MET A 1 -25.12 -0.14 -9.76
CA MET A 1 -24.66 1.22 -9.38
C MET A 1 -24.34 1.22 -7.88
N PHE A 2 -23.10 1.53 -7.48
CA PHE A 2 -22.72 1.53 -6.06
C PHE A 2 -23.27 2.79 -5.38
N ASN A 3 -24.10 2.66 -4.34
CA ASN A 3 -24.62 3.82 -3.60
C ASN A 3 -23.49 4.47 -2.76
N PHE A 4 -23.47 5.80 -2.68
CA PHE A 4 -22.53 6.63 -1.93
C PHE A 4 -22.26 6.14 -0.50
N ILE A 5 -23.30 5.74 0.24
CA ILE A 5 -23.15 5.22 1.61
C ILE A 5 -22.31 3.94 1.64
N SER A 6 -22.47 3.06 0.66
CA SER A 6 -21.68 1.83 0.61
C SER A 6 -20.23 2.06 0.24
N ARG A 7 -19.96 3.05 -0.62
CA ARG A 7 -18.62 3.52 -0.97
C ARG A 7 -17.90 4.11 0.25
N LEU A 8 -18.62 4.94 1.01
CA LEU A 8 -18.11 5.52 2.25
C LEU A 8 -17.79 4.49 3.35
N LYS A 9 -18.50 3.36 3.40
CA LYS A 9 -18.27 2.36 4.46
C LYS A 9 -17.28 1.27 4.08
N ASN A 10 -17.07 1.04 2.79
CA ASN A 10 -16.21 -0.03 2.31
C ASN A 10 -15.28 0.52 1.24
N THR A 11 -14.03 0.80 1.63
CA THR A 11 -13.00 1.32 0.72
C THR A 11 -12.54 0.28 -0.30
N ALA A 12 -12.74 -1.02 -0.05
CA ALA A 12 -12.34 -2.07 -0.98
C ALA A 12 -13.10 -1.98 -2.30
N ILE A 13 -14.39 -1.67 -2.30
CA ILE A 13 -15.20 -1.66 -3.53
C ILE A 13 -14.83 -0.50 -4.45
N PHE A 14 -15.19 -0.61 -5.73
CA PHE A 14 -15.00 0.46 -6.71
C PHE A 14 -15.67 1.79 -6.28
N GLN A 15 -14.85 2.81 -6.06
CA GLN A 15 -15.25 4.14 -5.58
C GLN A 15 -15.61 5.07 -6.75
N GLY A 16 -15.00 4.86 -7.91
CA GLY A 16 -15.18 5.65 -9.11
C GLY A 16 -16.48 5.37 -9.87
N ASN A 17 -16.54 5.86 -11.09
CA ASN A 17 -17.47 5.41 -12.11
C ASN A 17 -16.78 5.55 -13.47
N LEU A 18 -17.20 4.76 -14.46
CA LEU A 18 -16.52 4.72 -15.76
C LEU A 18 -16.65 6.02 -16.58
N ASN A 19 -17.51 6.94 -16.17
CA ASN A 19 -17.67 8.26 -16.81
C ASN A 19 -16.78 9.34 -16.20
N LYS A 20 -15.96 9.01 -15.17
CA LYS A 20 -15.02 9.97 -14.59
C LYS A 20 -13.91 10.31 -15.59
N ARG A 21 -13.28 11.47 -15.37
CA ARG A 21 -12.09 11.92 -16.12
C ARG A 21 -10.98 12.34 -15.17
N GLY A 22 -9.75 12.21 -15.64
CA GLY A 22 -8.53 12.39 -14.86
C GLY A 22 -8.48 11.47 -13.64
N TYR A 23 -9.10 10.29 -13.69
CA TYR A 23 -9.29 9.42 -12.52
C TYR A 23 -8.46 8.14 -12.63
N PHE A 24 -7.89 7.69 -11.52
CA PHE A 24 -7.32 6.35 -11.41
C PHE A 24 -7.90 5.63 -10.18
N GLU A 25 -7.88 4.31 -10.24
CA GLU A 25 -8.20 3.46 -9.09
C GLU A 25 -7.51 2.11 -9.25
N GLY A 26 -6.75 1.70 -8.23
CA GLY A 26 -5.97 0.47 -8.25
C GLY A 26 -5.96 -0.22 -6.89
N TRP A 27 -5.83 -1.54 -6.90
CA TRP A 27 -5.75 -2.37 -5.71
C TRP A 27 -4.43 -3.09 -5.68
N TYR A 28 -3.68 -2.97 -4.60
CA TYR A 28 -2.37 -3.58 -4.46
C TYR A 28 -2.49 -4.87 -3.66
N PHE A 29 -2.29 -6.01 -4.33
CA PHE A 29 -2.28 -7.35 -3.75
C PHE A 29 -0.84 -7.85 -3.66
N LYS A 30 -0.26 -7.80 -2.48
CA LYS A 30 1.08 -8.32 -2.21
C LYS A 30 1.02 -9.65 -1.49
N GLN A 31 1.86 -10.58 -1.93
CA GLN A 31 2.03 -11.90 -1.35
C GLN A 31 3.51 -12.23 -1.21
N VAL A 32 3.84 -12.86 -0.10
CA VAL A 32 5.17 -13.36 0.24
C VAL A 32 5.03 -14.84 0.58
N GLY A 33 5.78 -15.69 -0.12
CA GLY A 33 5.79 -17.13 0.12
C GLY A 33 6.41 -17.48 1.47
N ASN A 34 6.21 -18.72 1.92
CA ASN A 34 6.84 -19.19 3.15
C ASN A 34 8.37 -19.08 3.05
N PHE A 35 9.03 -18.63 4.12
CA PHE A 35 10.45 -18.25 4.18
C PHE A 35 10.88 -17.01 3.36
N GLY A 36 9.96 -16.30 2.69
CA GLY A 36 10.28 -15.03 2.01
C GLY A 36 10.91 -15.15 0.63
N ASN A 37 11.05 -16.36 0.10
CA ASN A 37 11.74 -16.61 -1.18
C ASN A 37 10.99 -16.02 -2.38
N ASN A 38 9.66 -16.13 -2.39
CA ASN A 38 8.81 -15.58 -3.44
C ASN A 38 8.13 -14.31 -2.94
N LYS A 39 8.23 -13.22 -3.70
CA LYS A 39 7.60 -11.93 -3.41
C LYS A 39 6.90 -11.44 -4.67
N LEU A 40 5.60 -11.30 -4.64
CA LEU A 40 4.84 -10.93 -5.83
C LEU A 40 3.76 -9.92 -5.47
N ALA A 41 3.62 -8.89 -6.28
CA ALA A 41 2.52 -7.94 -6.23
C ALA A 41 1.75 -7.95 -7.56
N PHE A 42 0.42 -7.95 -7.45
CA PHE A 42 -0.48 -7.67 -8.56
C PHE A 42 -1.29 -6.43 -8.24
N ILE A 43 -1.39 -5.54 -9.23
CA ILE A 43 -2.08 -4.27 -9.11
C ILE A 43 -3.11 -4.16 -10.25
N PRO A 44 -4.30 -4.77 -10.14
CA PRO A 44 -5.41 -4.47 -11.03
C PRO A 44 -5.88 -3.03 -10.83
N GLY A 45 -6.31 -2.37 -11.90
CA GLY A 45 -6.85 -1.02 -11.82
C GLY A 45 -7.43 -0.49 -13.12
N ILE A 46 -7.85 0.78 -13.06
CA ILE A 46 -8.29 1.56 -14.21
C ILE A 46 -7.61 2.92 -14.25
N SER A 47 -7.44 3.43 -15.47
CA SER A 47 -6.98 4.79 -15.76
C SER A 47 -8.01 5.43 -16.69
N LEU A 48 -8.61 6.52 -16.25
CA LEU A 48 -9.65 7.27 -16.96
C LEU A 48 -9.15 8.69 -17.21
N SER A 49 -8.25 8.84 -18.18
CA SER A 49 -7.63 10.11 -18.58
C SER A 49 -8.51 10.95 -19.52
N GLY A 50 -9.46 10.31 -20.21
CA GLY A 50 -10.26 10.84 -21.31
C GLY A 50 -9.60 10.73 -22.68
N VAL A 51 -8.36 10.23 -22.77
CA VAL A 51 -7.59 10.09 -24.03
C VAL A 51 -7.15 8.64 -24.25
N ASP A 52 -6.64 8.01 -23.20
CA ASP A 52 -6.15 6.63 -23.15
C ASP A 52 -6.83 5.96 -21.96
N ASP A 53 -8.14 5.76 -22.07
CA ASP A 53 -8.94 5.11 -21.03
C ASP A 53 -8.81 3.60 -21.17
N HIS A 54 -8.35 2.95 -20.11
CA HIS A 54 -8.07 1.52 -20.14
C HIS A 54 -8.15 0.92 -18.73
N SER A 55 -8.30 -0.39 -18.69
CA SER A 55 -8.02 -1.16 -17.49
C SER A 55 -6.61 -1.73 -17.57
N PHE A 56 -6.05 -2.13 -16.44
CA PHE A 56 -4.69 -2.63 -16.39
C PHE A 56 -4.48 -3.65 -15.27
N ILE A 57 -3.47 -4.49 -15.46
CA ILE A 57 -2.86 -5.28 -14.39
C ILE A 57 -1.36 -4.96 -14.42
N GLN A 58 -0.85 -4.42 -13.32
CA GLN A 58 0.58 -4.26 -13.12
C GLN A 58 1.11 -5.40 -12.24
N VAL A 59 2.15 -6.08 -12.70
CA VAL A 59 2.78 -7.24 -12.06
C VAL A 59 4.18 -6.84 -11.61
N TYR A 60 4.52 -7.14 -10.36
CA TYR A 60 5.86 -6.94 -9.83
C TYR A 60 6.33 -8.18 -9.06
N ASP A 61 7.32 -8.90 -9.61
CA ASP A 61 8.03 -9.95 -8.91
C ASP A 61 9.28 -9.36 -8.22
N GLY A 62 9.18 -9.22 -6.91
CA GLY A 62 10.26 -8.73 -6.04
C GLY A 62 11.42 -9.70 -5.86
N SER A 63 11.33 -10.90 -6.44
CA SER A 63 12.38 -11.93 -6.38
C SER A 63 13.34 -11.81 -7.56
N SER A 64 12.82 -11.44 -8.74
CA SER A 64 13.62 -11.25 -9.97
C SER A 64 13.80 -9.79 -10.37
N GLY A 65 13.02 -8.87 -9.79
CA GLY A 65 12.94 -7.48 -10.23
C GLY A 65 12.06 -7.27 -11.47
N TYR A 66 11.39 -8.33 -11.96
CA TYR A 66 10.48 -8.25 -13.10
C TYR A 66 9.28 -7.36 -12.77
N SER A 67 9.07 -6.33 -13.59
CA SER A 67 7.92 -5.42 -13.51
C SER A 67 7.29 -5.26 -14.89
N LYS A 68 5.96 -5.40 -14.97
CA LYS A 68 5.21 -5.24 -16.21
C LYS A 68 3.89 -4.53 -15.97
N TYR A 69 3.58 -3.56 -16.81
CA TYR A 69 2.28 -2.93 -16.92
C TYR A 69 1.56 -3.46 -18.15
N ILE A 70 0.43 -4.15 -17.94
CA ILE A 70 -0.33 -4.82 -18.99
C ILE A 70 -1.65 -4.09 -19.13
N LYS A 71 -1.92 -3.58 -20.34
CA LYS A 71 -3.16 -2.89 -20.66
C LYS A 71 -4.21 -3.87 -21.16
N PHE A 72 -5.45 -3.59 -20.80
CA PHE A 72 -6.66 -4.27 -21.21
C PHE A 72 -7.68 -3.22 -21.64
N GLU A 73 -8.67 -3.63 -22.43
CA GLU A 73 -9.76 -2.74 -22.81
C GLU A 73 -10.56 -2.33 -21.55
N LEU A 74 -11.20 -1.16 -21.59
CA LEU A 74 -11.92 -0.65 -20.41
C LEU A 74 -13.13 -1.54 -20.07
N GLU A 75 -13.76 -2.13 -21.08
CA GLU A 75 -14.94 -3.00 -20.96
C GLU A 75 -14.63 -4.31 -20.23
N GLU A 76 -13.35 -4.71 -20.21
CA GLU A 76 -12.90 -5.90 -19.49
C GLU A 76 -12.89 -5.69 -17.97
N PHE A 77 -12.95 -4.45 -17.49
CA PHE A 77 -13.01 -4.13 -16.07
C PHE A 77 -14.42 -4.28 -15.51
N LEU A 78 -14.63 -5.33 -14.73
CA LEU A 78 -15.93 -5.69 -14.15
C LEU A 78 -15.84 -5.70 -12.61
N PRO A 79 -16.11 -4.57 -11.94
CA PRO A 79 -16.09 -4.50 -10.49
C PRO A 79 -17.41 -4.99 -9.87
N LYS A 80 -17.33 -5.88 -8.89
CA LYS A 80 -18.48 -6.36 -8.08
C LYS A 80 -18.35 -5.90 -6.63
N LYS A 81 -19.50 -5.56 -6.04
CA LYS A 81 -19.59 -5.06 -4.67
C LYS A 81 -19.66 -6.18 -3.64
N ASP A 82 -20.53 -7.15 -3.90
CA ASP A 82 -20.92 -8.17 -2.93
C ASP A 82 -21.17 -9.52 -3.65
N PRO A 83 -20.28 -10.50 -3.48
CA PRO A 83 -18.97 -10.36 -2.83
C PRO A 83 -18.08 -9.36 -3.59
N PHE A 84 -17.11 -8.76 -2.90
CA PHE A 84 -16.12 -7.91 -3.55
C PHE A 84 -15.29 -8.73 -4.55
N SER A 85 -15.26 -8.28 -5.81
CA SER A 85 -14.29 -8.75 -6.80
C SER A 85 -13.97 -7.66 -7.82
N ILE A 86 -12.78 -7.76 -8.40
CA ILE A 86 -12.38 -7.06 -9.62
C ILE A 86 -12.04 -8.12 -10.65
N GLU A 87 -12.71 -8.10 -11.78
CA GLU A 87 -12.40 -8.93 -12.95
C GLU A 87 -11.80 -8.02 -14.04
N ILE A 88 -10.71 -8.45 -14.66
CA ILE A 88 -10.07 -7.82 -15.82
C ILE A 88 -9.62 -8.95 -16.76
N GLY A 89 -10.23 -9.06 -17.93
CA GLY A 89 -10.04 -10.18 -18.84
C GLY A 89 -10.35 -11.51 -18.14
N ASN A 90 -9.41 -12.47 -18.22
CA ASN A 90 -9.51 -13.76 -17.53
C ASN A 90 -8.98 -13.75 -16.08
N CYS A 91 -8.63 -12.58 -15.55
CA CYS A 91 -8.10 -12.44 -14.19
C CYS A 91 -9.20 -12.02 -13.21
N CYS A 92 -9.16 -12.57 -11.99
CA CYS A 92 -10.11 -12.26 -10.93
C CYS A 92 -9.40 -12.02 -9.59
N PHE A 93 -9.75 -10.92 -8.94
CA PHE A 93 -9.19 -10.49 -7.66
C PHE A 93 -10.29 -10.37 -6.62
N LYS A 94 -10.18 -11.14 -5.53
CA LYS A 94 -11.19 -11.22 -4.45
C LYS A 94 -10.50 -11.03 -3.10
N LEU A 95 -11.29 -10.79 -2.05
CA LEU A 95 -10.75 -10.88 -0.68
C LEU A 95 -10.27 -12.30 -0.34
N THR A 96 -10.83 -13.33 -0.97
CA THR A 96 -10.53 -14.73 -0.68
C THR A 96 -9.45 -15.34 -1.57
N GLY A 97 -8.86 -14.56 -2.48
CA GLY A 97 -7.85 -15.07 -3.40
C GLY A 97 -7.75 -14.30 -4.71
N ILE A 98 -6.79 -14.71 -5.53
CA ILE A 98 -6.61 -14.25 -6.91
C ILE A 98 -6.54 -15.45 -7.84
N GLU A 99 -7.07 -15.28 -9.04
CA GLU A 99 -7.00 -16.21 -10.17
C GLU A 99 -6.47 -15.38 -11.35
N ILE A 100 -5.33 -15.79 -11.93
CA ILE A 100 -4.64 -15.04 -12.99
C ILE A 100 -4.47 -15.96 -14.19
N ASP A 101 -4.82 -15.45 -15.36
CA ASP A 101 -4.58 -16.09 -16.65
C ASP A 101 -4.33 -14.99 -17.69
N ILE A 102 -3.06 -14.79 -18.05
CA ILE A 102 -2.59 -13.82 -19.05
C ILE A 102 -1.64 -14.57 -20.00
N PRO A 103 -2.18 -15.30 -21.00
CA PRO A 103 -1.39 -16.16 -21.89
C PRO A 103 -0.29 -15.42 -22.65
N GLU A 104 -0.54 -14.19 -23.08
CA GLU A 104 0.40 -13.37 -23.86
C GLU A 104 1.69 -13.03 -23.08
N MET A 105 1.62 -13.12 -21.75
CA MET A 105 2.72 -12.84 -20.84
C MET A 105 3.24 -14.08 -20.14
N ASP A 106 2.68 -15.27 -20.44
CA ASP A 106 2.98 -16.54 -19.76
C ASP A 106 2.82 -16.43 -18.23
N ILE A 107 1.70 -15.85 -17.79
CA ILE A 107 1.35 -15.70 -16.37
C ILE A 107 0.06 -16.46 -16.10
N VAL A 108 0.12 -17.51 -15.29
CA VAL A 108 -1.07 -18.31 -14.94
C VAL A 108 -0.96 -18.87 -13.53
N GLY A 109 -2.05 -18.82 -12.77
CA GLY A 109 -2.07 -19.44 -11.45
C GLY A 109 -3.21 -18.97 -10.56
N SER A 110 -3.20 -19.46 -9.33
CA SER A 110 -4.20 -19.07 -8.34
C SER A 110 -3.63 -19.10 -6.93
N LEU A 111 -4.06 -18.13 -6.13
CA LEU A 111 -3.76 -18.04 -4.71
C LEU A 111 -5.07 -17.96 -3.94
N LYS A 112 -5.16 -18.71 -2.86
CA LYS A 112 -6.28 -18.70 -1.92
C LYS A 112 -5.85 -17.95 -0.67
N TYR A 113 -6.74 -17.10 -0.18
CA TYR A 113 -6.52 -16.30 1.02
C TYR A 113 -7.43 -16.77 2.16
N SER A 114 -6.87 -16.78 3.38
CA SER A 114 -7.61 -17.15 4.58
C SER A 114 -7.10 -16.38 5.81
N LYS A 115 -7.84 -16.45 6.93
CA LYS A 115 -7.44 -15.86 8.22
C LYS A 115 -7.06 -14.37 8.14
N HIS A 116 -7.95 -13.56 7.57
CA HIS A 116 -7.71 -12.13 7.39
C HIS A 116 -7.71 -11.35 8.71
N SER A 117 -6.69 -10.51 8.89
CA SER A 117 -6.71 -9.33 9.73
C SER A 117 -7.15 -8.14 8.88
N LEU A 118 -8.48 -7.99 8.72
CA LEU A 118 -9.07 -6.83 8.01
C LEU A 118 -8.89 -5.57 8.86
N TYR A 119 -8.62 -4.44 8.21
CA TYR A 119 -8.58 -3.16 8.92
C TYR A 119 -10.00 -2.75 9.34
N LYS A 120 -10.15 -2.39 10.62
CA LYS A 120 -11.42 -1.95 11.20
C LYS A 120 -11.28 -0.50 11.66
N SER A 121 -11.90 0.42 10.92
CA SER A 121 -12.00 1.82 11.33
C SER A 121 -13.08 2.01 12.39
N ARG A 122 -13.07 3.16 13.08
CA ARG A 122 -14.21 3.56 13.92
C ARG A 122 -15.40 3.91 13.03
N TRP A 123 -16.61 3.85 13.59
CA TRP A 123 -17.85 4.06 12.81
C TRP A 123 -17.97 5.46 12.17
N PHE A 124 -17.25 6.46 12.70
CA PHE A 124 -17.19 7.83 12.18
C PHE A 124 -15.95 8.09 11.30
N GLU A 125 -15.15 7.06 11.01
CA GLU A 125 -13.94 7.16 10.17
C GLU A 125 -14.17 6.49 8.81
N HIS A 126 -13.65 7.12 7.75
CA HIS A 126 -13.66 6.55 6.41
C HIS A 126 -12.41 5.67 6.20
N GLY A 127 -12.51 4.41 6.60
CA GLY A 127 -11.41 3.45 6.50
C GLY A 127 -10.14 3.95 7.19
N ILE A 128 -8.98 3.71 6.59
CA ILE A 128 -7.68 4.10 7.14
C ILE A 128 -7.43 5.62 7.10
N MET A 129 -8.10 6.33 6.20
CA MET A 129 -7.97 7.79 6.02
C MET A 129 -8.62 8.58 7.16
N GLY A 130 -9.40 7.95 8.05
CA GLY A 130 -10.05 8.67 9.14
C GLY A 130 -11.01 9.73 8.63
N TRP A 131 -10.91 10.95 9.15
CA TRP A 131 -11.70 12.07 8.64
C TRP A 131 -11.17 12.65 7.32
N TYR A 132 -9.91 12.39 6.94
CA TYR A 132 -9.37 12.83 5.64
C TYR A 132 -10.13 12.20 4.47
N GLY A 133 -10.70 11.02 4.65
CA GLY A 133 -11.50 10.36 3.63
C GLY A 133 -12.79 11.11 3.25
N PHE A 134 -13.23 12.09 4.06
CA PHE A 134 -14.35 12.96 3.75
C PHE A 134 -13.93 14.30 3.13
N VAL A 135 -12.63 14.61 3.11
CA VAL A 135 -12.11 15.84 2.50
C VAL A 135 -12.16 15.69 0.99
N PRO A 136 -12.89 16.55 0.26
CA PRO A 136 -12.99 16.43 -1.18
C PRO A 136 -11.70 16.90 -1.88
N PHE A 137 -11.49 16.44 -3.11
CA PHE A 137 -10.41 16.89 -4.00
C PHE A 137 -8.98 16.63 -3.52
N LEU A 138 -8.78 15.68 -2.60
CA LEU A 138 -7.43 15.14 -2.37
C LEU A 138 -6.92 14.48 -3.66
N GLU A 139 -5.60 14.58 -3.88
CA GLU A 139 -4.94 13.99 -5.05
C GLU A 139 -5.11 12.47 -5.06
N THR A 140 -4.97 11.83 -3.90
CA THR A 140 -5.15 10.39 -3.69
C THR A 140 -5.83 10.13 -2.36
N TYR A 141 -6.66 9.10 -2.34
CA TYR A 141 -7.24 8.49 -1.16
C TYR A 141 -6.72 7.07 -1.02
N HIS A 142 -6.53 6.63 0.23
CA HIS A 142 -6.00 5.32 0.56
C HIS A 142 -7.04 4.42 1.26
N GLY A 143 -6.97 3.13 0.97
CA GLY A 143 -7.79 2.09 1.57
C GLY A 143 -6.92 0.93 2.03
N LEU A 144 -6.78 0.76 3.34
CA LEU A 144 -6.17 -0.45 3.91
C LEU A 144 -7.26 -1.52 4.04
N ILE A 145 -7.14 -2.62 3.31
CA ILE A 145 -8.18 -3.65 3.23
C ILE A 145 -7.82 -4.82 4.14
N SER A 146 -6.66 -5.43 3.93
CA SER A 146 -6.16 -6.56 4.72
C SER A 146 -4.72 -6.28 5.15
N MET A 147 -4.50 -6.16 6.45
CA MET A 147 -3.16 -5.96 7.02
C MET A 147 -2.34 -7.25 6.99
N ASN A 148 -3.02 -8.38 7.11
CA ASN A 148 -2.41 -9.69 7.11
C ASN A 148 -3.45 -10.73 6.67
N HIS A 149 -3.03 -11.75 5.95
CA HIS A 149 -3.79 -12.97 5.70
C HIS A 149 -2.84 -14.09 5.32
N ASN A 150 -3.30 -15.33 5.43
CA ASN A 150 -2.57 -16.49 4.94
C ASN A 150 -2.77 -16.62 3.43
N VAL A 151 -1.72 -17.06 2.74
CA VAL A 151 -1.71 -17.30 1.29
C VAL A 151 -1.35 -18.76 1.04
N ASP A 152 -2.08 -19.42 0.16
CA ASP A 152 -1.78 -20.77 -0.31
C ASP A 152 -2.03 -20.88 -1.82
N GLY A 153 -1.18 -21.63 -2.53
CA GLY A 153 -1.26 -21.78 -3.98
C GLY A 153 0.06 -21.48 -4.69
N LYS A 154 -0.03 -21.28 -5.99
CA LYS A 154 1.12 -21.04 -6.85
C LYS A 154 0.79 -20.14 -8.03
N MET A 155 1.81 -19.44 -8.51
CA MET A 155 1.78 -18.63 -9.73
C MET A 155 2.90 -19.09 -10.64
N ASN A 156 2.61 -19.35 -11.92
CA ASN A 156 3.62 -19.56 -12.94
C ASN A 156 3.85 -18.24 -13.67
N ILE A 157 5.11 -17.82 -13.81
CA ILE A 157 5.51 -16.61 -14.53
C ILE A 157 6.68 -16.99 -15.44
N GLY A 158 6.50 -16.88 -16.76
CA GLY A 158 7.56 -17.19 -17.73
C GLY A 158 8.12 -18.61 -17.56
N GLY A 159 7.24 -19.59 -17.32
CA GLY A 159 7.60 -20.98 -17.07
C GLY A 159 8.13 -21.29 -15.66
N THR A 160 8.32 -20.29 -14.79
CA THR A 160 8.83 -20.49 -13.41
C THR A 160 7.69 -20.56 -12.40
N ASP A 161 7.63 -21.64 -11.61
CA ASP A 161 6.65 -21.82 -10.54
C ASP A 161 7.07 -21.09 -9.25
N HIS A 162 6.28 -20.10 -8.85
CA HIS A 162 6.37 -19.41 -7.56
C HIS A 162 5.33 -19.98 -6.59
N VAL A 163 5.78 -20.67 -5.54
CA VAL A 163 4.93 -21.29 -4.53
C VAL A 163 4.75 -20.39 -3.31
N PHE A 164 3.51 -20.24 -2.85
CA PHE A 164 3.15 -19.36 -1.73
C PHE A 164 2.53 -20.08 -0.53
N ASN A 165 2.47 -21.42 -0.54
CA ASN A 165 1.88 -22.21 0.56
C ASN A 165 2.41 -21.81 1.94
N GLY A 166 1.51 -21.51 2.88
CA GLY A 166 1.85 -21.00 4.22
C GLY A 166 2.39 -19.56 4.24
N GLY A 167 2.26 -18.83 3.14
CA GLY A 167 2.73 -17.47 2.97
C GLY A 167 1.83 -16.43 3.64
N LYS A 168 2.21 -15.17 3.46
CA LYS A 168 1.51 -13.99 4.00
C LYS A 168 1.13 -13.03 2.89
N GLY A 169 -0.01 -12.38 3.04
CA GLY A 169 -0.47 -11.40 2.07
C GLY A 169 -1.04 -10.13 2.71
N TYR A 170 -1.05 -9.09 1.90
CA TYR A 170 -1.43 -7.72 2.24
C TYR A 170 -2.25 -7.13 1.10
N ILE A 171 -3.30 -6.38 1.42
CA ILE A 171 -4.17 -5.73 0.42
C ILE A 171 -4.41 -4.28 0.82
N GLU A 172 -4.07 -3.37 -0.08
CA GLU A 172 -4.46 -1.98 -0.03
C GLU A 172 -5.01 -1.49 -1.37
N LYS A 173 -5.40 -0.23 -1.43
CA LYS A 173 -6.05 0.36 -2.59
C LYS A 173 -5.90 1.86 -2.57
N ASP A 174 -5.60 2.41 -3.74
CA ASP A 174 -5.51 3.84 -3.96
C ASP A 174 -6.48 4.28 -5.06
N TRP A 175 -7.04 5.47 -4.90
CA TRP A 175 -7.88 6.08 -5.93
C TRP A 175 -7.83 7.60 -5.87
N GLY A 176 -8.06 8.26 -7.01
CA GLY A 176 -8.01 9.72 -7.07
C GLY A 176 -7.59 10.20 -8.44
N HIS A 177 -6.77 11.25 -8.44
CA HIS A 177 -6.24 11.92 -9.63
C HIS A 177 -4.73 11.69 -9.79
N SER A 178 -3.93 11.81 -8.73
CA SER A 178 -2.47 11.70 -8.80
C SER A 178 -1.92 11.17 -7.49
N PHE A 179 -0.74 10.56 -7.52
CA PHE A 179 0.04 10.39 -6.29
C PHE A 179 0.56 11.75 -5.78
N PRO A 180 0.84 11.87 -4.47
CA PRO A 180 1.38 13.09 -3.87
C PRO A 180 2.70 13.53 -4.53
N SER A 181 3.07 14.81 -4.38
CA SER A 181 4.34 15.31 -4.92
C SER A 181 5.58 14.69 -4.26
N SER A 182 5.46 14.27 -3.00
CA SER A 182 6.50 13.58 -2.27
C SER A 182 5.88 12.65 -1.23
N TRP A 183 6.39 11.42 -1.15
CA TRP A 183 5.90 10.44 -0.20
C TRP A 183 6.95 9.40 0.22
N ILE A 184 6.69 8.78 1.35
CA ILE A 184 7.34 7.56 1.82
C ILE A 184 6.24 6.58 2.13
N TRP A 185 6.26 5.41 1.50
CA TRP A 185 5.38 4.30 1.83
C TRP A 185 6.21 3.10 2.26
N MET A 186 5.79 2.43 3.33
CA MET A 186 6.42 1.21 3.79
C MET A 186 5.40 0.25 4.38
N GLN A 187 5.57 -1.03 4.08
CA GLN A 187 4.67 -2.08 4.54
C GLN A 187 5.43 -3.38 4.80
N SER A 188 5.19 -4.01 5.94
CA SER A 188 5.55 -5.41 6.14
C SER A 188 4.52 -6.13 7.02
N ASN A 189 4.36 -7.42 6.79
CA ASN A 189 3.63 -8.37 7.62
C ASN A 189 4.42 -9.69 7.75
N SER A 190 5.72 -9.64 7.45
CA SER A 190 6.67 -10.75 7.57
C SER A 190 7.59 -10.52 8.76
N PHE A 191 7.00 -10.43 9.95
CA PHE A 191 7.68 -10.35 11.24
C PHE A 191 7.84 -11.75 11.85
N SER A 192 8.72 -11.90 12.85
CA SER A 192 8.84 -13.17 13.58
C SER A 192 7.52 -13.55 14.28
N LYS A 193 6.76 -12.55 14.72
CA LYS A 193 5.38 -12.71 15.21
C LYS A 193 4.38 -12.78 14.05
N THR A 194 3.72 -13.93 13.90
CA THR A 194 2.86 -14.26 12.74
C THR A 194 1.60 -13.39 12.56
N ARG A 195 1.21 -12.62 13.58
CA ARG A 195 0.04 -11.73 13.59
C ARG A 195 0.43 -10.26 13.73
N THR A 196 1.57 -9.90 13.15
CA THR A 196 2.07 -8.53 13.16
C THR A 196 2.12 -7.96 11.76
N SER A 197 1.70 -6.71 11.61
CA SER A 197 1.85 -5.96 10.36
C SER A 197 2.02 -4.48 10.65
N LEU A 198 2.88 -3.82 9.86
CA LEU A 198 3.09 -2.40 9.87
C LEU A 198 2.75 -1.87 8.47
N MET A 199 2.01 -0.77 8.43
CA MET A 199 1.88 0.08 7.25
C MET A 199 2.12 1.52 7.68
N VAL A 200 2.97 2.22 6.94
CA VAL A 200 3.20 3.66 7.11
C VAL A 200 3.21 4.33 5.73
N SER A 201 2.45 5.41 5.61
CA SER A 201 2.49 6.34 4.47
C SER A 201 2.66 7.76 5.01
N VAL A 202 3.67 8.47 4.54
CA VAL A 202 3.94 9.88 4.84
C VAL A 202 3.92 10.64 3.53
N ALA A 203 3.13 11.70 3.42
CA ALA A 203 2.96 12.40 2.15
C ALA A 203 2.72 13.91 2.33
N VAL A 204 3.05 14.68 1.30
CA VAL A 204 2.59 16.07 1.16
C VAL A 204 1.11 16.05 0.74
N ILE A 205 0.24 16.58 1.60
CA ILE A 205 -1.20 16.64 1.35
C ILE A 205 -1.57 18.07 0.94
N PRO A 206 -2.25 18.26 -0.20
CA PRO A 206 -2.75 19.56 -0.60
C PRO A 206 -3.84 20.04 0.37
N TRP A 207 -3.80 21.32 0.72
CA TRP A 207 -4.77 21.94 1.62
C TRP A 207 -5.17 23.33 1.13
N LEU A 208 -6.20 23.36 0.28
CA LEU A 208 -6.71 24.57 -0.36
C LEU A 208 -5.62 25.34 -1.13
N ARG A 209 -4.99 26.33 -0.48
CA ARG A 209 -3.91 27.19 -1.04
C ARG A 209 -2.53 26.90 -0.45
N SER A 210 -2.42 25.86 0.38
CA SER A 210 -1.19 25.42 1.04
C SER A 210 -1.05 23.90 0.89
N SER A 211 -0.04 23.33 1.56
CA SER A 211 0.08 21.90 1.77
C SER A 211 0.77 21.62 3.11
N PHE A 212 0.53 20.44 3.67
CA PHE A 212 1.15 20.00 4.92
C PHE A 212 1.62 18.55 4.79
N VAL A 213 2.53 18.12 5.66
CA VAL A 213 2.93 16.71 5.73
C VAL A 213 1.93 15.96 6.61
N GLY A 214 1.17 15.06 6.01
CA GLY A 214 0.31 14.12 6.71
C GLY A 214 0.89 12.72 6.70
N HIS A 215 0.44 11.88 7.62
CA HIS A 215 0.81 10.48 7.64
C HIS A 215 -0.31 9.58 8.15
N ILE A 216 -0.30 8.36 7.62
CA ILE A 216 -1.05 7.22 8.08
C ILE A 216 -0.03 6.22 8.60
N ALA A 217 -0.19 5.76 9.83
CA ALA A 217 0.72 4.77 10.40
C ALA A 217 -0.07 3.83 11.31
N VAL A 218 -0.03 2.53 11.02
CA VAL A 218 -0.74 1.51 11.79
C VAL A 218 0.15 0.31 12.03
N LEU A 219 0.24 -0.08 13.31
CA LEU A 219 0.91 -1.28 13.75
C LEU A 219 -0.13 -2.23 14.34
N LEU A 220 -0.25 -3.41 13.72
CA LEU A 220 -1.03 -4.53 14.20
C LEU A 220 -0.11 -5.44 15.03
N ILE A 221 -0.52 -5.78 16.25
CA ILE A 221 0.13 -6.80 17.09
C ILE A 221 -0.97 -7.66 17.70
N ASP A 222 -0.99 -8.96 17.40
CA ASP A 222 -1.91 -9.92 18.00
C ASP A 222 -3.40 -9.47 17.94
N ASP A 223 -3.81 -8.98 16.77
CA ASP A 223 -5.14 -8.41 16.46
C ASP A 223 -5.46 -7.01 17.00
N GLU A 224 -4.58 -6.44 17.81
CA GLU A 224 -4.72 -5.07 18.29
C GLU A 224 -4.05 -4.09 17.33
N ILE A 225 -4.80 -3.06 16.93
CA ILE A 225 -4.32 -2.00 16.04
C ILE A 225 -3.95 -0.78 16.86
N ILE A 226 -2.67 -0.41 16.84
CA ILE A 226 -2.18 0.86 17.36
C ILE A 226 -2.01 1.80 16.17
N ASN A 227 -2.79 2.88 16.17
CA ASN A 227 -2.83 3.83 15.07
C ASN A 227 -2.15 5.15 15.47
N PHE A 228 -1.15 5.52 14.68
CA PHE A 228 -0.29 6.68 14.79
C PHE A 228 -0.57 7.70 13.67
N SER A 229 -1.70 7.60 12.96
CA SER A 229 -2.03 8.55 11.89
C SER A 229 -2.19 9.97 12.44
N THR A 230 -1.91 10.97 11.59
CA THR A 230 -1.99 12.40 11.96
C THR A 230 -3.35 12.76 12.57
N TYR A 231 -4.44 12.24 11.98
CA TYR A 231 -5.80 12.51 12.47
C TYR A 231 -6.12 11.87 13.84
N ARG A 232 -5.27 10.98 14.35
CA ARG A 232 -5.35 10.41 15.70
C ARG A 232 -4.33 11.02 16.67
N GLY A 233 -3.73 12.14 16.30
CA GLY A 233 -2.75 12.84 17.13
C GLY A 233 -1.35 12.23 17.10
N GLY A 234 -1.07 11.36 16.12
CA GLY A 234 0.29 10.94 15.81
C GLY A 234 1.12 12.09 15.25
N LYS A 235 2.38 12.17 15.67
CA LYS A 235 3.32 13.20 15.24
C LYS A 235 4.64 12.56 14.83
N ILE A 236 5.12 12.88 13.64
CA ILE A 236 6.48 12.55 13.25
C ILE A 236 7.42 13.47 14.04
N THR A 237 8.32 12.90 14.83
CA THR A 237 9.30 13.63 15.65
C THR A 237 10.72 13.51 15.13
N SER A 238 10.99 12.55 14.24
CA SER A 238 12.26 12.40 13.55
C SER A 238 12.05 11.76 12.18
N LEU A 239 12.74 12.28 11.17
CA LEU A 239 12.84 11.72 9.83
C LEU A 239 14.26 11.93 9.32
N VAL A 240 15.02 10.84 9.15
CA VAL A 240 16.43 10.88 8.75
C VAL A 240 16.63 10.01 7.52
N TYR A 241 17.03 10.63 6.41
CA TYR A 241 17.38 9.91 5.18
C TYR A 241 18.78 9.31 5.32
N ARG A 242 18.90 8.07 4.85
CA ARG A 242 20.16 7.33 4.72
C ARG A 242 20.39 6.98 3.26
N GLU A 243 21.57 6.49 2.92
CA GLU A 243 21.90 6.08 1.55
C GLU A 243 20.97 4.94 1.07
N ASP A 244 20.69 4.00 1.96
CA ASP A 244 19.93 2.79 1.70
C ASP A 244 18.49 2.85 2.26
N GLY A 245 18.01 3.98 2.77
CA GLY A 245 16.69 4.01 3.39
C GLY A 245 16.37 5.23 4.24
N VAL A 246 15.57 5.02 5.27
CA VAL A 246 15.07 6.10 6.14
C VAL A 246 14.83 5.62 7.56
N SER A 247 15.15 6.48 8.54
CA SER A 247 14.71 6.32 9.93
C SER A 247 13.57 7.27 10.23
N LEU A 248 12.51 6.73 10.83
CA LEU A 248 11.29 7.45 11.16
C LEU A 248 10.94 7.22 12.64
N ILE A 249 10.58 8.28 13.35
CA ILE A 249 9.98 8.18 14.67
C ILE A 249 8.61 8.87 14.64
N VAL A 250 7.57 8.11 14.99
CA VAL A 250 6.20 8.59 15.12
C VAL A 250 5.72 8.41 16.56
N GLU A 251 5.20 9.48 17.14
CA GLU A 251 4.80 9.50 18.54
C GLU A 251 3.34 9.85 18.73
N THR A 252 2.76 9.26 19.76
CA THR A 252 1.49 9.71 20.36
C THR A 252 1.74 10.16 21.80
N GLY A 253 0.69 10.51 22.54
CA GLY A 253 0.79 10.74 23.98
C GLY A 253 1.21 9.50 24.79
N ILE A 254 0.98 8.30 24.25
CA ILE A 254 1.20 7.03 24.98
C ILE A 254 2.42 6.28 24.45
N TYR A 255 2.63 6.27 23.13
CA TYR A 255 3.61 5.41 22.48
C TYR A 255 4.61 6.20 21.65
N SER A 256 5.82 5.64 21.50
CA SER A 256 6.84 6.04 20.53
C SER A 256 7.14 4.85 19.62
N LEU A 257 6.87 5.00 18.32
CA LEU A 257 7.13 4.01 17.28
C LEU A 257 8.34 4.46 16.47
N LYS A 258 9.42 3.69 16.56
CA LYS A 258 10.67 3.91 15.84
C LYS A 258 10.84 2.84 14.78
N ILE A 259 11.17 3.28 13.57
CA ILE A 259 11.30 2.43 12.39
C ILE A 259 12.60 2.80 11.69
N ASN A 260 13.48 1.82 11.46
CA ASN A 260 14.54 1.94 10.47
C ASN A 260 14.11 1.10 9.26
N ALA A 261 13.84 1.78 8.15
CA ALA A 261 13.52 1.15 6.89
C ALA A 261 14.77 1.13 6.01
N ILE A 262 15.13 -0.06 5.55
CA ILE A 262 16.26 -0.32 4.64
C ILE A 262 15.66 -0.85 3.34
N ARG A 263 16.07 -0.27 2.22
CA ARG A 263 15.63 -0.61 0.87
C ARG A 263 16.43 -1.81 0.38
N GLY A 264 15.74 -2.80 -0.17
CA GLY A 264 16.35 -3.89 -0.93
C GLY A 264 16.33 -3.59 -2.43
N ASP A 265 16.46 -4.64 -3.23
CA ASP A 265 16.26 -4.54 -4.67
C ASP A 265 14.91 -3.92 -5.01
N SER A 266 14.90 -3.08 -6.04
CA SER A 266 13.74 -2.26 -6.41
C SER A 266 13.46 -2.36 -7.90
N ALA A 267 12.19 -2.18 -8.27
CA ALA A 267 11.76 -2.05 -9.65
C ALA A 267 11.00 -0.74 -9.85
N VAL A 268 10.97 -0.28 -11.10
CA VAL A 268 10.17 0.87 -11.49
C VAL A 268 8.76 0.40 -11.82
N LEU A 269 7.76 1.02 -11.18
CA LEU A 269 6.34 0.81 -11.45
C LEU A 269 5.72 2.06 -12.07
N HIS A 270 4.64 1.88 -12.80
CA HIS A 270 3.79 2.95 -13.30
C HIS A 270 2.95 3.51 -12.14
N SER A 271 2.88 4.83 -12.04
CA SER A 271 2.08 5.56 -11.06
C SER A 271 1.18 6.61 -11.73
N PRO A 272 0.09 7.03 -11.08
CA PRO A 272 -0.85 7.98 -11.66
C PRO A 272 -0.34 9.42 -11.60
N LEU A 273 -0.51 10.12 -12.72
CA LEU A 273 -0.30 11.56 -12.87
C LEU A 273 -1.51 12.14 -13.61
N LYS A 274 -2.37 12.86 -12.89
CA LYS A 274 -3.61 13.48 -13.40
C LYS A 274 -4.55 12.47 -14.08
N GLY A 275 -4.62 11.26 -13.56
CA GLY A 275 -5.45 10.15 -14.04
C GLY A 275 -4.77 9.24 -15.04
N GLU A 276 -3.62 9.64 -15.59
CA GLU A 276 -2.83 8.85 -16.53
C GLU A 276 -1.76 8.05 -15.80
N MET A 277 -1.54 6.78 -16.17
CA MET A 277 -0.47 5.94 -15.59
C MET A 277 0.92 6.24 -16.20
N LYS A 278 1.28 7.52 -16.33
CA LYS A 278 2.55 8.00 -16.90
C LYS A 278 3.63 8.28 -15.86
N GLY A 279 3.26 8.45 -14.59
CA GLY A 279 4.20 8.61 -13.50
C GLY A 279 5.04 7.34 -13.29
N ARG A 280 6.12 7.48 -12.52
CA ARG A 280 6.97 6.38 -12.11
C ARG A 280 7.15 6.40 -10.59
N THR A 281 7.15 5.22 -9.98
CA THR A 281 7.54 5.01 -8.58
C THR A 281 8.60 3.93 -8.53
N ILE A 282 9.49 4.01 -7.54
CA ILE A 282 10.53 3.01 -7.30
C ILE A 282 10.13 2.27 -6.03
N GLU A 283 9.74 1.02 -6.19
CA GLU A 283 9.29 0.16 -5.09
C GLU A 283 10.27 -1.00 -4.89
N SER A 284 10.61 -1.27 -3.63
CA SER A 284 11.24 -2.51 -3.21
C SER A 284 10.23 -3.44 -2.56
N LEU A 285 10.30 -4.73 -2.85
CA LEU A 285 9.57 -5.80 -2.14
C LEU A 285 10.47 -6.64 -1.21
N SER A 286 11.77 -6.34 -1.16
CA SER A 286 12.78 -7.03 -0.36
C SER A 286 13.34 -6.14 0.76
N GLY A 287 12.67 -5.04 1.08
CA GLY A 287 13.08 -4.13 2.15
C GLY A 287 13.04 -4.78 3.54
N ILE A 288 13.68 -4.12 4.50
CA ILE A 288 13.73 -4.51 5.91
C ILE A 288 13.22 -3.36 6.76
N LEU A 289 12.30 -3.65 7.68
CA LEU A 289 11.79 -2.69 8.66
C LEU A 289 12.19 -3.15 10.06
N GLU A 290 13.17 -2.49 10.67
CA GLU A 290 13.46 -2.66 12.10
C GLU A 290 12.49 -1.80 12.88
N VAL A 291 11.61 -2.42 13.66
CA VAL A 291 10.49 -1.74 14.32
C VAL A 291 10.60 -1.91 15.82
N SER A 292 10.52 -0.81 16.56
CA SER A 292 10.42 -0.84 18.02
C SER A 292 9.33 0.09 18.51
N LEU A 293 8.52 -0.40 19.44
CA LEU A 293 7.41 0.29 20.07
C LEU A 293 7.69 0.42 21.56
N ILE A 294 7.71 1.64 22.06
CA ILE A 294 7.90 1.96 23.48
C ILE A 294 6.63 2.59 24.03
N CYS A 295 6.16 2.12 25.18
CA CYS A 295 5.20 2.84 26.01
C CYS A 295 5.96 3.92 26.79
N LYS A 296 5.61 5.19 26.56
CA LYS A 296 6.27 6.35 27.19
C LYS A 296 6.12 6.31 28.71
N LYS A 297 5.01 5.79 29.21
CA LYS A 297 4.82 5.57 30.65
C LYS A 297 5.71 4.43 31.12
N GLY A 298 6.77 4.78 31.84
CA GLY A 298 7.73 3.82 32.41
C GLY A 298 8.73 3.26 31.40
N ASP A 299 8.87 3.88 30.22
CA ASP A 299 9.85 3.54 29.19
C ASP A 299 9.91 2.04 28.84
N LYS A 300 8.74 1.42 28.74
CA LYS A 300 8.61 -0.03 28.56
C LYS A 300 8.58 -0.38 27.07
N GLN A 301 9.49 -1.24 26.63
CA GLN A 301 9.42 -1.85 25.31
C GLN A 301 8.21 -2.78 25.20
N VAL A 302 7.27 -2.44 24.32
CA VAL A 302 6.04 -3.21 24.06
C VAL A 302 6.26 -4.17 22.91
N PHE A 303 7.05 -3.76 21.91
CA PHE A 303 7.35 -4.57 20.74
C PHE A 303 8.72 -4.20 20.19
N SER A 304 9.45 -5.20 19.69
CA SER A 304 10.65 -5.00 18.88
C SER A 304 10.83 -6.23 18.01
N ASP A 305 10.92 -6.02 16.70
CA ASP A 305 11.06 -7.09 15.72
C ASP A 305 11.56 -6.52 14.39
N ILE A 306 11.95 -7.40 13.49
CA ILE A 306 12.40 -7.08 12.13
C ILE A 306 11.37 -7.62 11.14
N GLY A 307 10.74 -6.71 10.41
CA GLY A 307 9.85 -7.04 9.31
C GLY A 307 10.67 -7.23 8.03
N GLN A 308 10.65 -8.43 7.48
CA GLN A 308 11.32 -8.74 6.21
C GLN A 308 10.38 -8.50 5.02
N ASN A 309 10.91 -8.65 3.80
CA ASN A 309 10.15 -8.59 2.54
C ASN A 309 9.23 -7.37 2.48
N ALA A 310 9.75 -6.23 2.94
CA ALA A 310 8.98 -5.01 3.07
C ALA A 310 8.77 -4.38 1.71
N GLY A 311 7.54 -3.90 1.50
CA GLY A 311 7.24 -2.91 0.49
C GLY A 311 7.87 -1.60 0.94
N LEU A 312 8.64 -0.93 0.10
CA LEU A 312 9.25 0.36 0.43
C LEU A 312 9.37 1.25 -0.80
N GLU A 313 8.76 2.43 -0.69
CA GLU A 313 8.89 3.54 -1.63
C GLU A 313 9.41 4.76 -0.87
N ILE A 314 10.46 5.41 -1.39
CA ILE A 314 10.94 6.69 -0.87
C ILE A 314 11.03 7.62 -2.08
N MET A 315 9.96 8.37 -2.28
CA MET A 315 9.74 9.25 -3.43
C MET A 315 9.76 10.70 -2.91
N ASP A 316 10.93 11.13 -2.44
CA ASP A 316 11.15 12.46 -1.87
C ASP A 316 12.56 12.97 -2.18
N GLU A 317 12.86 13.11 -3.48
CA GLU A 317 14.19 13.45 -4.00
C GLU A 317 14.78 14.72 -3.37
N ASN A 318 13.93 15.72 -3.10
CA ASN A 318 14.34 17.02 -2.56
C ASN A 318 14.21 17.11 -1.04
N LYS A 319 14.03 15.97 -0.35
CA LYS A 319 13.81 15.89 1.11
C LYS A 319 12.73 16.89 1.59
N ASP A 320 11.69 17.07 0.78
CA ASP A 320 10.62 18.04 1.01
C ASP A 320 9.84 17.70 2.28
N LEU A 321 9.64 16.41 2.57
CA LEU A 321 8.96 15.96 3.79
C LEU A 321 9.71 16.45 5.04
N GLY A 322 11.02 16.19 5.12
CA GLY A 322 11.85 16.60 6.26
C GLY A 322 11.88 18.11 6.45
N ARG A 323 12.05 18.87 5.35
CA ARG A 323 12.05 20.33 5.35
C ARG A 323 10.73 20.91 5.86
N ARG A 324 9.59 20.39 5.38
CA ARG A 324 8.25 20.83 5.82
C ARG A 324 7.94 20.45 7.27
N LEU A 325 8.50 19.35 7.76
CA LEU A 325 8.44 18.96 9.18
C LEU A 325 9.38 19.78 10.07
N GLY A 326 10.23 20.64 9.48
CA GLY A 326 11.19 21.47 10.22
C GLY A 326 12.44 20.73 10.68
N PHE A 327 12.73 19.56 10.11
CA PHE A 327 13.96 18.82 10.40
C PHE A 327 15.11 19.33 9.52
N LYS A 328 16.25 19.63 10.15
CA LYS A 328 17.46 20.06 9.44
C LYS A 328 18.06 18.89 8.67
N SER A 329 18.62 19.18 7.49
CA SER A 329 19.38 18.17 6.75
C SER A 329 20.68 17.88 7.50
N VAL A 330 21.02 16.60 7.70
CA VAL A 330 22.30 16.20 8.32
C VAL A 330 23.49 16.55 7.42
N SER A 331 23.25 16.97 6.17
CA SER A 331 24.27 17.47 5.25
C SER A 331 24.69 18.94 5.48
N ASP A 332 24.12 19.63 6.47
CA ASP A 332 24.45 21.02 6.82
C ASP A 332 25.25 21.15 8.14
N ALA A 333 25.96 20.10 8.58
CA ALA A 333 26.77 20.09 9.80
C ALA A 333 28.25 19.80 9.52
#